data_AF-A0A4Q5RLZ1-F1
#
_entry.id   AF-A0A4Q5RLZ1-F1
#
_cell.length_a   1.000
_cell.length_b   1.000
_cell.length_c   1.000
_cell.angle_alpha   90.00
_cell.angle_beta   90.00
_cell.angle_gamma   90.00
#
_symmetry.space_group_name_H-M   'P 1'
#
loop_
_entity.id
_entity.type
_entity.pdbx_description
1 polymer ?
#
loop_
_entity_poly.entity_id
_entity_poly.type
_entity_poly.pdbx_seq_one_letter_code
_entity_poly.pdbx_strand_id
1 'polypeptide(L)'
;FSVNTKSIAPAETRAQMAVVDDAGRRYPLAENPAGTYTAGAQALDPTRQYQLRFTTAQGREYATDLMPVVPTPAIDTLSWQLTPAQGAQIFLSTHGAAGTSPYYRWEYTETYQFTSAFESTIEYDARRNFVRPRGPSIYRCWRTEASTAILQGNTTQLSQNALVDFPLLTLLPDQKIRLGYSVLVRQVAQSQAEYDYWERLRKSTENLGTVNDPLPGRVVGNVHALADATEPVLGYVGVHAVAEKRLFIDGASFPTPRPGSVFYDPAYATCVGAAENVLPLSRALAQLKTGVFTSIQPIVDRYSGDTVGITMGPPACVDCRLRGTNIKPSFWP
;
A
#
# COMPACT_ATOMS: atom_id res chain seq x y z
N PHE A 1 13.16 -14.23 -20.30
CA PHE A 1 12.26 -13.08 -20.13
C PHE A 1 12.94 -11.88 -20.75
N SER A 2 12.31 -11.17 -21.71
CA SER A 2 12.90 -9.95 -22.28
C SER A 2 12.51 -8.76 -21.40
N VAL A 3 13.51 -8.02 -20.91
CA VAL A 3 13.34 -6.87 -20.00
C VAL A 3 12.60 -5.70 -20.67
N ASN A 4 12.35 -5.76 -21.99
CA ASN A 4 11.69 -4.72 -22.77
C ASN A 4 10.16 -4.75 -22.75
N THR A 5 9.52 -5.66 -22.00
CA THR A 5 8.06 -5.66 -21.85
C THR A 5 7.68 -5.16 -20.47
N LYS A 6 6.75 -4.19 -20.42
CA LYS A 6 6.10 -3.66 -19.21
C LYS A 6 5.21 -4.70 -18.50
N SER A 7 5.61 -5.97 -18.52
CA SER A 7 4.92 -7.09 -17.90
C SER A 7 5.58 -7.40 -16.57
N ILE A 8 4.77 -7.74 -15.56
CA ILE A 8 5.26 -8.21 -14.27
C ILE A 8 6.05 -9.49 -14.54
N ALA A 9 7.29 -9.54 -14.07
CA ALA A 9 8.11 -10.75 -14.17
C ALA A 9 7.35 -11.92 -13.52
N PRO A 10 7.28 -13.11 -14.17
CA PRO A 10 6.59 -14.24 -13.59
C PRO A 10 7.24 -14.61 -12.27
N ALA A 11 6.43 -14.83 -11.25
CA ALA A 11 6.93 -15.27 -9.96
C ALA A 11 7.54 -16.68 -10.08
N GLU A 12 8.68 -16.89 -9.44
CA GLU A 12 9.30 -18.21 -9.36
C GLU A 12 8.52 -19.07 -8.35
N THR A 13 7.84 -20.10 -8.84
CA THR A 13 7.01 -21.00 -8.01
C THR A 13 7.72 -22.33 -7.76
N ARG A 14 7.43 -23.00 -6.64
CA ARG A 14 8.04 -24.30 -6.25
C ARG A 14 9.57 -24.28 -6.10
N ALA A 15 10.16 -23.12 -5.82
CA ALA A 15 11.56 -23.05 -5.45
C ALA A 15 11.78 -23.60 -4.03
N GLN A 16 12.96 -24.16 -3.79
CA GLN A 16 13.40 -24.50 -2.44
C GLN A 16 14.17 -23.32 -1.89
N MET A 17 13.64 -22.65 -0.86
CA MET A 17 14.29 -21.48 -0.26
C MET A 17 14.57 -21.69 1.22
N ALA A 18 15.73 -21.24 1.68
CA ALA A 18 16.06 -21.22 3.10
C ALA A 18 17.00 -20.06 3.42
N VAL A 19 16.81 -19.45 4.58
CA VAL A 19 17.86 -18.66 5.21
C VAL A 19 18.85 -19.63 5.86
N VAL A 20 20.15 -19.38 5.71
CA VAL A 20 21.21 -20.24 6.24
C VAL A 20 22.18 -19.37 7.04
N ASP A 21 22.51 -19.77 8.27
CA ASP A 21 23.53 -19.08 9.07
C ASP A 21 24.96 -19.57 8.77
N ASP A 22 25.94 -18.87 9.31
CA ASP A 22 27.37 -19.19 9.19
C ASP A 22 27.79 -20.53 9.81
N ALA A 23 26.93 -21.14 10.65
CA ALA A 23 27.11 -22.48 11.21
C ALA A 23 26.44 -23.58 10.36
N GLY A 24 25.78 -23.21 9.26
CA GLY A 24 25.09 -24.14 8.37
C GLY A 24 23.68 -24.53 8.83
N ARG A 25 23.14 -23.92 9.88
CA ARG A 25 21.75 -24.11 10.29
C ARG A 25 20.83 -23.49 9.25
N ARG A 26 19.76 -24.20 8.91
CA ARG A 26 18.81 -23.82 7.86
C ARG A 26 17.46 -23.45 8.46
N TYR A 27 16.90 -22.35 7.98
CA TYR A 27 15.57 -21.85 8.29
C TYR A 27 14.74 -21.89 6.99
N PRO A 28 14.01 -22.99 6.72
CA PRO A 28 13.28 -23.15 5.47
C PRO A 28 12.14 -22.14 5.33
N LEU A 29 11.94 -21.64 4.12
CA LEU A 29 10.83 -20.75 3.77
C LEU A 29 9.76 -21.56 3.02
N ALA A 30 8.53 -21.49 3.48
CA ALA A 30 7.38 -22.12 2.85
C ALA A 30 6.75 -21.19 1.82
N GLU A 31 6.40 -21.74 0.67
CA GLU A 31 5.68 -21.01 -0.37
C GLU A 31 4.21 -20.84 0.01
N ASN A 32 3.76 -19.59 0.24
CA ASN A 32 2.37 -19.24 0.47
C ASN A 32 2.12 -17.72 0.35
N PRO A 33 1.34 -17.22 -0.64
CA PRO A 33 0.82 -17.92 -1.82
C PRO A 33 1.94 -18.25 -2.82
N ALA A 34 1.60 -18.87 -3.96
CA ALA A 34 2.56 -19.21 -5.01
C ALA A 34 3.45 -18.00 -5.39
N GLY A 35 4.77 -18.20 -5.40
CA GLY A 35 5.77 -17.16 -5.64
C GLY A 35 6.16 -16.31 -4.44
N THR A 36 5.52 -16.49 -3.27
CA THR A 36 5.84 -15.79 -2.02
C THR A 36 6.36 -16.79 -1.00
N TYR A 37 7.59 -16.60 -0.52
CA TYR A 37 8.25 -17.53 0.39
C TYR A 37 8.42 -16.87 1.76
N THR A 38 7.86 -17.50 2.79
CA THR A 38 7.86 -16.95 4.15
C THR A 38 8.24 -18.01 5.16
N ALA A 39 8.87 -17.58 6.25
CA ALA A 39 8.95 -18.37 7.47
C ALA A 39 8.00 -17.77 8.50
N GLY A 40 7.51 -18.61 9.43
CA GLY A 40 6.95 -18.10 10.68
C GLY A 40 8.01 -17.34 11.49
N ALA A 41 7.62 -16.74 12.62
CA ALA A 41 8.54 -15.99 13.47
C ALA A 41 9.82 -16.80 13.77
N GLN A 42 10.97 -16.26 13.35
CA GLN A 42 12.28 -16.83 13.62
C GLN A 42 13.04 -15.93 14.59
N ALA A 43 13.56 -16.51 15.67
CA ALA A 43 14.53 -15.84 16.53
C ALA A 43 15.92 -16.02 15.91
N LEU A 44 16.30 -15.11 15.00
CA LEU A 44 17.66 -15.07 14.47
C LEU A 44 18.61 -14.55 15.56
N ASP A 45 19.67 -15.28 15.83
CA ASP A 45 20.77 -14.83 16.69
C ASP A 45 21.47 -13.62 16.03
N PRO A 46 21.46 -12.43 16.66
CA PRO A 46 22.03 -11.22 16.09
C PRO A 46 23.56 -11.23 16.01
N THR A 47 24.23 -12.20 16.65
CA THR A 47 25.70 -12.35 16.60
C THR A 47 26.18 -13.16 15.40
N ARG A 48 25.25 -13.80 14.68
CA ARG A 48 25.50 -14.65 13.51
C ARG A 48 25.35 -13.85 12.22
N GLN A 49 25.95 -14.38 11.16
CA GLN A 49 25.67 -13.92 9.81
C GLN A 49 24.76 -14.88 9.07
N TYR A 50 23.97 -14.35 8.15
CA TYR A 50 22.95 -15.07 7.41
C TYR A 50 23.05 -14.79 5.92
N GLN A 51 22.64 -15.77 5.12
CA GLN A 51 22.46 -15.65 3.68
C GLN A 51 21.14 -16.32 3.28
N LEU A 52 20.49 -15.80 2.24
CA LEU A 52 19.42 -16.53 1.58
C LEU A 52 20.05 -17.51 0.58
N ARG A 53 19.61 -18.77 0.61
CA ARG A 53 19.91 -19.76 -0.44
C ARG A 53 18.62 -20.24 -1.08
N PHE A 54 18.62 -20.33 -2.40
CA PHE A 54 17.47 -20.87 -3.10
C PHE A 54 17.85 -21.65 -4.36
N THR A 55 17.05 -22.68 -4.62
CA THR A 55 17.09 -23.48 -5.83
C THR A 55 15.76 -23.31 -6.56
N THR A 56 15.81 -22.83 -7.79
CA THR A 56 14.60 -22.64 -8.63
C THR A 56 13.95 -23.98 -8.96
N ALA A 57 12.71 -23.97 -9.45
CA ALA A 57 12.03 -25.18 -9.91
C ALA A 57 12.77 -25.89 -11.06
N GLN A 58 13.63 -25.15 -11.78
CA GLN A 58 14.50 -25.68 -12.84
C GLN A 58 15.85 -26.19 -12.33
N GLY A 59 16.09 -26.18 -11.02
CA GLY A 59 17.33 -26.70 -10.42
C GLY A 59 18.50 -25.71 -10.43
N ARG A 60 18.29 -24.42 -10.70
CA ARG A 60 19.36 -23.41 -10.68
C ARG A 60 19.54 -22.88 -9.26
N GLU A 61 20.79 -22.80 -8.81
CA GLU A 61 21.11 -22.44 -7.43
C GLU A 61 21.65 -21.02 -7.31
N TYR A 62 21.16 -20.32 -6.30
CA TYR A 62 21.52 -18.94 -5.98
C TYR A 62 21.78 -18.78 -4.49
N ALA A 63 22.65 -17.83 -4.15
CA ALA A 63 22.84 -17.39 -2.78
C ALA A 63 23.05 -15.89 -2.70
N THR A 64 22.71 -15.30 -1.55
CA THR A 64 23.17 -13.95 -1.24
C THR A 64 24.57 -13.98 -0.64
N ASP A 65 25.21 -12.82 -0.55
CA ASP A 65 26.31 -12.61 0.38
C ASP A 65 25.90 -12.99 1.82
N LEU A 66 26.90 -13.40 2.62
CA LEU A 66 26.75 -13.64 4.04
C LEU A 66 26.79 -12.29 4.77
N MET A 67 25.73 -11.96 5.51
CA MET A 67 25.55 -10.62 6.10
C MET A 67 25.19 -10.68 7.58
N PRO A 68 25.68 -9.72 8.39
CA PRO A 68 25.28 -9.61 9.78
C PRO A 68 23.82 -9.14 9.90
N VAL A 69 23.18 -9.48 11.02
CA VAL A 69 21.89 -8.88 11.37
C VAL A 69 22.10 -7.42 11.73
N VAL A 70 21.37 -6.52 11.07
CA VAL A 70 21.35 -5.09 11.40
C VAL A 70 20.21 -4.82 12.39
N PRO A 71 20.50 -4.45 13.65
CA PRO A 71 19.47 -4.10 14.61
C PRO A 71 18.80 -2.78 14.19
N THR A 72 17.48 -2.79 14.19
CA THR A 72 16.67 -1.61 13.85
C THR A 72 16.14 -0.96 15.13
N PRO A 73 16.43 0.33 15.38
CA PRO A 73 15.86 1.02 16.53
C PRO A 73 14.35 1.23 16.37
N ALA A 74 13.68 1.49 17.49
CA ALA A 74 12.27 1.82 17.49
C ALA A 74 12.00 3.16 16.81
N ILE A 75 10.77 3.34 16.32
CA ILE A 75 10.28 4.65 15.88
C ILE A 75 9.81 5.42 17.12
N ASP A 76 10.52 6.50 17.47
CA ASP A 76 10.26 7.29 18.67
C ASP A 76 8.92 8.01 18.58
N THR A 77 8.70 8.71 17.47
CA THR A 77 7.47 9.47 17.22
C THR A 77 7.06 9.37 15.76
N LEU A 78 5.74 9.27 15.55
CA LEU A 78 5.10 9.64 14.31
C LEU A 78 4.17 10.80 14.65
N SER A 79 4.45 11.96 14.08
CA SER A 79 3.65 13.17 14.28
C SER A 79 3.16 13.67 12.92
N TRP A 80 2.22 14.59 12.94
CA TRP A 80 1.76 15.24 11.72
C TRP A 80 1.41 16.69 11.99
N GLN A 81 1.48 17.52 10.94
CA GLN A 81 1.08 18.92 10.96
C GLN A 81 0.28 19.25 9.71
N LEU A 82 -0.65 20.20 9.81
CA LEU A 82 -1.36 20.73 8.64
C LEU A 82 -0.38 21.48 7.74
N THR A 83 -0.48 21.23 6.42
CA THR A 83 0.29 21.99 5.43
C THR A 83 -0.46 23.28 5.06
N PRO A 84 0.22 24.30 4.50
CA PRO A 84 -0.45 25.49 3.97
C PRO A 84 -1.51 25.18 2.90
N ALA A 85 -1.34 24.07 2.17
CA ALA A 85 -2.28 23.56 1.19
C ALA A 85 -3.46 22.77 1.82
N GLN A 86 -3.65 22.83 3.15
CA GLN A 86 -4.70 22.11 3.89
C GLN A 86 -4.62 20.58 3.77
N GLY A 87 -3.47 20.04 3.39
CA GLY A 87 -3.12 18.63 3.53
C GLY A 87 -2.44 18.35 4.87
N ALA A 88 -1.65 17.28 4.95
CA ALA A 88 -0.85 16.97 6.14
C ALA A 88 0.59 16.60 5.78
N GLN A 89 1.54 17.05 6.58
CA GLN A 89 2.91 16.54 6.56
C GLN A 89 3.07 15.60 7.73
N ILE A 90 3.43 14.36 7.47
CA ILE A 90 3.79 13.36 8.48
C ILE A 90 5.30 13.41 8.69
N PHE A 91 5.69 13.45 9.96
CA PHE A 91 7.06 13.45 10.40
C PHE A 91 7.38 12.19 11.21
N LEU A 92 8.62 11.74 11.08
CA LEU A 92 9.16 10.58 11.80
C LEU A 92 10.39 11.01 12.58
N SER A 93 10.48 10.57 13.83
CA SER A 93 11.72 10.65 14.61
C SER A 93 12.16 9.26 15.06
N THR A 94 13.47 9.03 15.02
CA THR A 94 14.11 7.77 15.43
C THR A 94 15.54 8.05 15.92
N HIS A 95 16.03 7.24 16.85
CA HIS A 95 17.43 7.27 17.27
C HIS A 95 18.01 5.86 17.41
N GLY A 96 19.21 5.65 16.87
CA GLY A 96 20.04 4.48 17.07
C GLY A 96 21.04 4.70 18.20
N ALA A 97 21.52 3.61 18.80
CA ALA A 97 22.59 3.68 19.78
C ALA A 97 23.93 4.06 19.11
N ALA A 98 24.89 4.52 19.90
CA ALA A 98 26.24 4.77 19.40
C ALA A 98 26.86 3.47 18.84
N GLY A 99 27.45 3.53 17.65
CA GLY A 99 28.06 2.38 16.99
C GLY A 99 27.10 1.46 16.24
N THR A 100 25.79 1.74 16.22
CA THR A 100 24.84 1.03 15.33
C THR A 100 24.77 1.69 13.96
N SER A 101 24.11 1.03 13.00
CA SER A 101 23.99 1.59 11.64
C SER A 101 23.36 2.99 11.66
N PRO A 102 23.94 3.96 10.93
CA PRO A 102 23.38 5.29 10.73
C PRO A 102 22.45 5.37 9.51
N TYR A 103 22.15 4.24 8.85
CA TYR A 103 21.36 4.19 7.61
C TYR A 103 19.97 3.64 7.86
N TYR A 104 18.95 4.34 7.38
CA TYR A 104 17.55 4.03 7.60
C TYR A 104 16.79 3.99 6.28
N ARG A 105 15.85 3.05 6.18
CA ARG A 105 14.86 2.97 5.11
C ARG A 105 13.48 2.79 5.70
N TRP A 106 12.50 3.41 5.06
CA TRP A 106 11.11 3.34 5.46
C TRP A 106 10.25 2.85 4.32
N GLU A 107 9.26 2.05 4.69
CA GLU A 107 8.12 1.71 3.86
C GLU A 107 6.87 2.09 4.65
N TYR A 108 5.79 2.41 3.96
CA TYR A 108 4.53 2.68 4.64
C TYR A 108 3.34 2.04 3.92
N THR A 109 2.32 1.71 4.70
CA THR A 109 1.02 1.27 4.19
C THR A 109 -0.04 2.23 4.67
N GLU A 110 -0.65 2.93 3.74
CA GLU A 110 -1.76 3.83 3.98
C GLU A 110 -3.05 3.03 4.05
N THR A 111 -3.98 3.44 4.90
CA THR A 111 -5.36 2.98 4.87
C THR A 111 -6.26 4.17 5.15
N TYR A 112 -7.28 4.37 4.31
CA TYR A 112 -8.19 5.49 4.46
C TYR A 112 -9.64 5.06 4.29
N GLN A 113 -10.51 5.73 5.04
CA GLN A 113 -11.95 5.58 4.93
C GLN A 113 -12.47 6.52 3.85
N PHE A 114 -13.33 6.01 2.98
CA PHE A 114 -14.00 6.80 1.97
C PHE A 114 -15.47 6.36 1.80
N THR A 115 -16.22 7.13 1.01
CA THR A 115 -17.58 6.76 0.62
C THR A 115 -17.74 6.72 -0.89
N SER A 116 -18.76 6.02 -1.38
CA SER A 116 -19.27 6.25 -2.74
C SER A 116 -19.88 7.65 -2.86
N ALA A 117 -20.11 8.08 -4.10
CA ALA A 117 -20.70 9.40 -4.37
C ALA A 117 -22.15 9.48 -3.88
N PHE A 118 -22.89 8.36 -3.96
CA PHE A 118 -24.28 8.27 -3.53
C PHE A 118 -24.51 7.08 -2.61
N GLU A 119 -25.26 7.30 -1.52
CA GLU A 119 -25.66 6.25 -0.60
C GLU A 119 -26.84 5.46 -1.15
N SER A 120 -26.68 4.15 -1.28
CA SER A 120 -27.75 3.24 -1.66
C SER A 120 -28.47 2.71 -0.42
N THR A 121 -29.73 3.08 -0.25
CA THR A 121 -30.59 2.62 0.85
C THR A 121 -31.44 1.40 0.47
N ILE A 122 -31.51 1.08 -0.82
CA ILE A 122 -32.27 -0.06 -1.36
C ILE A 122 -31.44 -0.91 -2.32
N GLU A 123 -31.78 -2.19 -2.42
CA GLU A 123 -31.21 -3.13 -3.39
C GLU A 123 -32.29 -3.82 -4.22
N TYR A 124 -31.93 -4.17 -5.46
CA TYR A 124 -32.79 -4.91 -6.38
C TYR A 124 -32.68 -6.42 -6.13
N ASP A 125 -33.81 -7.06 -5.88
CA ASP A 125 -33.93 -8.52 -5.82
C ASP A 125 -34.35 -9.05 -7.20
N ALA A 126 -33.38 -9.55 -7.96
CA ALA A 126 -33.61 -10.06 -9.30
C ALA A 126 -34.53 -11.30 -9.36
N ARG A 127 -34.66 -12.05 -8.26
CA ARG A 127 -35.48 -13.28 -8.23
C ARG A 127 -36.97 -12.95 -8.14
N ARG A 128 -37.29 -11.95 -7.32
CA ARG A 128 -38.67 -11.52 -7.05
C ARG A 128 -39.05 -10.24 -7.82
N ASN A 129 -38.09 -9.67 -8.55
CA ASN A 129 -38.23 -8.48 -9.39
C ASN A 129 -38.82 -7.26 -8.65
N PHE A 130 -38.26 -6.94 -7.49
CA PHE A 130 -38.66 -5.79 -6.67
C PHE A 130 -37.45 -5.19 -5.96
N VAL A 131 -37.62 -4.02 -5.34
CA VAL A 131 -36.60 -3.42 -4.48
C VAL A 131 -36.95 -3.63 -3.02
N ARG A 132 -35.92 -3.78 -2.19
CA ARG A 132 -36.03 -3.93 -0.73
C ARG A 132 -34.96 -3.08 -0.04
N PRO A 133 -35.09 -2.82 1.27
CA PRO A 133 -34.02 -2.18 2.03
C PRO A 133 -32.69 -2.89 1.79
N ARG A 134 -31.63 -2.11 1.57
CA ARG A 134 -30.31 -2.68 1.30
C ARG A 134 -29.81 -3.46 2.53
N GLY A 135 -29.21 -4.61 2.26
CA GLY A 135 -28.40 -5.36 3.21
C GLY A 135 -27.05 -4.68 3.47
N PRO A 136 -25.90 -5.38 3.44
CA PRO A 136 -24.63 -4.77 3.84
C PRO A 136 -24.39 -3.47 3.08
N SER A 137 -23.97 -2.42 3.81
CA SER A 137 -23.73 -1.12 3.21
C SER A 137 -22.65 -1.22 2.13
N ILE A 138 -22.90 -0.56 1.01
CA ILE A 138 -21.96 -0.36 -0.10
C ILE A 138 -21.53 1.10 -0.22
N TYR A 139 -21.85 1.90 0.81
CA TYR A 139 -21.60 3.33 0.83
C TYR A 139 -20.26 3.66 1.46
N ARG A 140 -19.88 3.01 2.57
CA ARG A 140 -18.64 3.27 3.31
C ARG A 140 -17.64 2.14 3.11
N CYS A 141 -16.44 2.47 2.66
CA CYS A 141 -15.37 1.53 2.40
C CYS A 141 -14.03 2.01 2.95
N TRP A 142 -13.10 1.08 3.03
CA TRP A 142 -11.69 1.30 3.29
C TRP A 142 -10.87 0.90 2.08
N ARG A 143 -9.79 1.63 1.85
CA ARG A 143 -8.79 1.29 0.84
C ARG A 143 -7.42 1.29 1.50
N THR A 144 -6.64 0.26 1.21
CA THR A 144 -5.28 0.08 1.72
C THR A 144 -4.32 0.07 0.54
N GLU A 145 -3.27 0.88 0.64
CA GLU A 145 -2.27 1.09 -0.42
C GLU A 145 -0.87 1.03 0.19
N ALA A 146 0.03 0.28 -0.43
CA ALA A 146 1.44 0.23 -0.04
C ALA A 146 2.24 1.33 -0.77
N SER A 147 3.23 1.89 -0.09
CA SER A 147 4.16 2.86 -0.69
C SER A 147 4.99 2.22 -1.79
N THR A 148 5.14 2.92 -2.92
CA THR A 148 6.05 2.51 -4.01
C THR A 148 7.36 3.28 -4.02
N ALA A 149 7.46 4.36 -3.23
CA ALA A 149 8.63 5.23 -3.18
C ALA A 149 9.74 4.62 -2.31
N ILE A 150 11.00 4.79 -2.74
CA ILE A 150 12.18 4.42 -1.97
C ILE A 150 12.52 5.58 -1.02
N LEU A 151 12.11 5.45 0.24
CA LEU A 151 12.37 6.45 1.28
C LEU A 151 13.56 6.03 2.14
N GLN A 152 14.63 6.82 2.11
CA GLN A 152 15.84 6.56 2.87
C GLN A 152 16.41 7.83 3.50
N GLY A 153 17.14 7.65 4.59
CA GLY A 153 17.81 8.72 5.31
C GLY A 153 19.00 8.18 6.08
N ASN A 154 19.91 9.07 6.49
CA ASN A 154 21.06 8.68 7.28
C ASN A 154 21.48 9.78 8.25
N THR A 155 22.30 9.41 9.23
CA THR A 155 22.82 10.33 10.25
C THR A 155 24.34 10.48 10.18
N THR A 156 24.97 10.13 9.05
CA THR A 156 26.46 10.08 8.97
C THR A 156 27.11 11.46 9.10
N GLN A 157 26.34 12.51 8.79
CA GLN A 157 26.77 13.91 8.90
C GLN A 157 26.27 14.58 10.19
N LEU A 158 25.61 13.83 11.08
CA LEU A 158 25.06 14.34 12.33
C LEU A 158 25.96 13.92 13.50
N SER A 159 25.93 14.72 14.57
CA SER A 159 26.70 14.44 15.79
C SER A 159 26.15 13.26 16.59
N GLN A 160 24.90 12.88 16.35
CA GLN A 160 24.21 11.77 16.99
C GLN A 160 23.52 10.92 15.92
N ASN A 161 23.38 9.62 16.20
CA ASN A 161 22.59 8.72 15.36
C ASN A 161 21.09 8.93 15.62
N ALA A 162 20.59 10.12 15.33
CA ALA A 162 19.21 10.51 15.55
C ALA A 162 18.69 11.35 14.39
N LEU A 163 17.51 10.99 13.87
CA LEU A 163 16.73 11.80 12.95
C LEU A 163 15.54 12.35 13.72
N VAL A 164 15.38 13.67 13.71
CA VAL A 164 14.28 14.36 14.38
C VAL A 164 13.43 15.04 13.32
N ASP A 165 12.12 14.81 13.36
CA ASP A 165 11.12 15.37 12.47
C ASP A 165 11.48 15.21 10.98
N PHE A 166 11.92 14.01 10.59
CA PHE A 166 12.16 13.66 9.20
C PHE A 166 10.85 13.71 8.39
N PRO A 167 10.75 14.49 7.31
CA PRO A 167 9.52 14.63 6.54
C PRO A 167 9.24 13.36 5.71
N LEU A 168 8.45 12.45 6.27
CA LEU A 168 8.24 11.12 5.71
C LEU A 168 7.26 11.10 4.54
N LEU A 169 6.10 11.76 4.70
CA LEU A 169 4.99 11.69 3.76
C LEU A 169 4.17 12.98 3.77
N THR A 170 3.95 13.55 2.59
CA THR A 170 3.01 14.66 2.39
C THR A 170 1.69 14.13 1.83
N LEU A 171 0.61 14.34 2.56
CA LEU A 171 -0.76 14.07 2.14
C LEU A 171 -1.35 15.31 1.49
N LEU A 172 -1.92 15.14 0.31
CA LEU A 172 -2.65 16.19 -0.38
C LEU A 172 -4.06 16.36 0.22
N PRO A 173 -4.68 17.54 0.04
CA PRO A 173 -6.06 17.80 0.43
C PRO A 173 -7.08 17.04 -0.44
N ASP A 174 -7.06 15.71 -0.40
CA ASP A 174 -7.92 14.83 -1.21
C ASP A 174 -8.80 13.90 -0.36
N GLN A 175 -9.50 12.97 -1.03
CA GLN A 175 -10.41 12.03 -0.39
C GLN A 175 -9.76 11.17 0.71
N LYS A 176 -8.46 10.90 0.65
CA LYS A 176 -7.75 10.04 1.64
C LYS A 176 -7.88 10.58 3.05
N ILE A 177 -7.94 11.90 3.22
CA ILE A 177 -7.97 12.55 4.52
C ILE A 177 -9.37 13.06 4.92
N ARG A 178 -10.39 12.87 4.07
CA ARG A 178 -11.73 13.42 4.29
C ARG A 178 -12.45 12.86 5.51
N LEU A 179 -12.38 11.54 5.71
CA LEU A 179 -13.15 10.85 6.76
C LEU A 179 -12.26 10.33 7.88
N GLY A 180 -11.17 9.67 7.53
CA GLY A 180 -10.21 9.15 8.48
C GLY A 180 -9.07 8.48 7.73
N TYR A 181 -7.86 8.64 8.25
CA TYR A 181 -6.64 8.20 7.63
C TYR A 181 -5.77 7.45 8.65
N SER A 182 -5.09 6.41 8.20
CA SER A 182 -4.06 5.71 8.97
C SER A 182 -2.85 5.43 8.09
N VAL A 183 -1.67 5.52 8.67
CA VAL A 183 -0.44 5.04 8.05
C VAL A 183 0.28 4.10 9.02
N LEU A 184 0.67 2.92 8.53
CA LEU A 184 1.61 2.04 9.21
C LEU A 184 2.98 2.25 8.60
N VAL A 185 3.93 2.74 9.38
CA VAL A 185 5.32 2.92 8.95
C VAL A 185 6.13 1.73 9.43
N ARG A 186 6.89 1.14 8.51
CA ARG A 186 7.88 0.09 8.75
C ARG A 186 9.26 0.70 8.56
N GLN A 187 10.05 0.70 9.60
CA GLN A 187 11.44 1.17 9.60
C GLN A 187 12.38 -0.03 9.60
N VAL A 188 13.48 0.09 8.86
CA VAL A 188 14.62 -0.82 8.90
C VAL A 188 15.91 -0.02 8.96
N ALA A 189 16.85 -0.47 9.78
CA ALA A 189 18.24 -0.04 9.70
C ALA A 189 18.97 -0.90 8.67
N GLN A 190 19.86 -0.30 7.91
CA GLN A 190 20.49 -0.94 6.75
C GLN A 190 21.99 -1.06 6.90
N SER A 191 22.62 -2.01 6.23
CA SER A 191 24.06 -1.94 6.02
C SER A 191 24.39 -0.80 5.05
N GLN A 192 25.64 -0.34 5.05
CA GLN A 192 26.14 0.61 4.03
C GLN A 192 25.85 0.10 2.60
N ALA A 193 26.18 -1.17 2.34
CA ALA A 193 26.04 -1.77 1.02
C ALA A 193 24.57 -1.83 0.57
N GLU A 194 23.65 -2.11 1.49
CA GLU A 194 22.21 -2.08 1.22
C GLU A 194 21.72 -0.65 0.92
N TYR A 195 22.10 0.33 1.75
CA TYR A 195 21.72 1.73 1.54
C TYR A 195 22.20 2.24 0.18
N ASP A 196 23.45 1.94 -0.18
CA ASP A 196 24.04 2.33 -1.45
C ASP A 196 23.34 1.65 -2.65
N TYR A 197 22.90 0.39 -2.49
CA TYR A 197 22.10 -0.31 -3.51
C TYR A 197 20.79 0.41 -3.77
N TRP A 198 20.02 0.71 -2.72
CA TRP A 198 18.75 1.40 -2.84
C TRP A 198 18.91 2.83 -3.34
N GLU A 199 19.98 3.53 -2.98
CA GLU A 199 20.25 4.87 -3.49
C GLU A 199 20.56 4.85 -4.99
N ARG A 200 21.31 3.85 -5.48
CA ARG A 200 21.49 3.62 -6.92
C ARG A 200 20.17 3.29 -7.62
N LEU A 201 19.34 2.42 -7.02
CA LEU A 201 18.04 2.04 -7.58
C LEU A 201 17.10 3.24 -7.66
N ARG A 202 17.00 4.04 -6.60
CA ARG A 202 16.19 5.27 -6.53
C ARG A 202 16.62 6.28 -7.59
N LYS A 203 17.94 6.51 -7.73
CA LYS A 203 18.49 7.37 -8.79
C LYS A 203 18.15 6.87 -10.19
N SER A 204 18.06 5.56 -10.38
CA SER A 204 17.75 4.97 -11.69
C SER A 204 16.26 4.91 -12.02
N THR A 205 15.37 4.93 -11.03
CA THR A 205 13.93 4.62 -11.21
C THR A 205 13.01 5.79 -10.90
N GLU A 206 13.39 6.65 -9.95
CA GLU A 206 12.57 7.78 -9.49
C GLU A 206 13.15 9.12 -9.95
N ASN A 207 14.48 9.25 -9.98
CA ASN A 207 15.15 10.40 -10.56
C ASN A 207 15.43 10.15 -12.05
N LEU A 208 14.36 10.02 -12.84
CA LEU A 208 14.48 10.06 -14.30
C LEU A 208 14.91 11.47 -14.67
N GLY A 209 16.22 11.64 -14.74
CA GLY A 209 16.88 12.87 -15.07
C GLY A 209 16.45 13.50 -16.39
N THR A 210 17.01 14.65 -16.71
CA THR A 210 16.89 15.22 -18.05
C THR A 210 17.72 14.41 -19.06
N VAL A 211 17.57 14.66 -20.36
CA VAL A 211 18.29 13.93 -21.42
C VAL A 211 19.83 14.01 -21.31
N ASN A 212 20.34 14.95 -20.49
CA ASN A 212 21.76 15.21 -20.27
C ASN A 212 22.28 14.60 -18.96
N ASP A 213 21.43 13.94 -18.18
CA ASP A 213 21.84 13.34 -16.93
C ASP A 213 22.59 12.04 -17.23
N PRO A 214 23.69 11.73 -16.50
CA PRO A 214 24.45 10.52 -16.75
C PRO A 214 23.54 9.29 -16.66
N LEU A 215 23.64 8.42 -17.67
CA LEU A 215 22.91 7.15 -17.71
C LEU A 215 23.10 6.41 -16.38
N PRO A 216 22.02 5.95 -15.71
CA PRO A 216 22.14 5.24 -14.46
C PRO A 216 23.05 4.03 -14.62
N GLY A 217 24.08 3.94 -13.75
CA GLY A 217 24.98 2.80 -13.72
C GLY A 217 24.24 1.50 -13.39
N ARG A 218 24.86 0.35 -13.69
CA ARG A 218 24.28 -0.96 -13.40
C ARG A 218 24.01 -1.09 -11.89
N VAL A 219 22.75 -1.36 -11.53
CA VAL A 219 22.35 -1.65 -10.15
C VAL A 219 22.67 -3.12 -9.86
N VAL A 220 23.87 -3.37 -9.33
CA VAL A 220 24.29 -4.70 -8.87
C VAL A 220 23.91 -4.85 -7.41
N GLY A 221 23.21 -5.94 -7.07
CA GLY A 221 22.88 -6.30 -5.70
C GLY A 221 23.78 -7.41 -5.16
N ASN A 222 23.30 -8.15 -4.15
CA ASN A 222 24.09 -9.15 -3.42
C ASN A 222 23.67 -10.59 -3.68
N VAL A 223 22.88 -10.85 -4.72
CA VAL A 223 22.43 -12.20 -5.09
C VAL A 223 23.28 -12.71 -6.25
N HIS A 224 23.76 -13.96 -6.15
CA HIS A 224 24.67 -14.57 -7.09
C HIS A 224 24.20 -15.96 -7.50
N ALA A 225 24.35 -16.31 -8.78
CA ALA A 225 24.21 -17.68 -9.23
C ALA A 225 25.44 -18.48 -8.81
N LEU A 226 25.25 -19.66 -8.20
CA LEU A 226 26.35 -20.46 -7.67
C LEU A 226 27.14 -21.20 -8.77
N ALA A 227 26.47 -21.51 -9.89
CA ALA A 227 27.06 -22.25 -11.00
C ALA A 227 27.70 -21.34 -12.07
N ASP A 228 27.30 -20.06 -12.15
CA ASP A 228 27.78 -19.12 -13.16
C ASP A 228 27.90 -17.70 -12.58
N ALA A 229 29.12 -17.31 -12.22
CA ALA A 229 29.39 -15.97 -11.68
C ALA A 229 29.19 -14.83 -12.69
N THR A 230 29.07 -15.14 -13.99
CA THR A 230 28.84 -14.14 -15.05
C THR A 230 27.36 -13.85 -15.29
N GLU A 231 26.46 -14.67 -14.72
CA GLU A 231 25.03 -14.48 -14.84
C GLU A 231 24.58 -13.17 -14.18
N PRO A 232 23.86 -12.31 -14.89
CA PRO A 232 23.28 -11.10 -14.29
C PRO A 232 22.09 -11.47 -13.40
N VAL A 233 22.23 -11.25 -12.09
CA VAL A 233 21.14 -11.35 -11.11
C VAL A 233 20.84 -9.97 -10.55
N LEU A 234 19.55 -9.64 -10.41
CA LEU A 234 19.06 -8.37 -9.90
C LEU A 234 18.41 -8.58 -8.52
N GLY A 235 18.46 -7.55 -7.68
CA GLY A 235 17.86 -7.57 -6.35
C GLY A 235 18.90 -7.57 -5.23
N TYR A 236 18.46 -7.14 -4.06
CA TYR A 236 19.24 -7.13 -2.84
C TYR A 236 18.40 -7.72 -1.71
N VAL A 237 19.01 -8.57 -0.88
CA VAL A 237 18.38 -9.12 0.33
C VAL A 237 19.13 -8.56 1.53
N GLY A 238 18.44 -7.86 2.41
CA GLY A 238 18.97 -7.40 3.69
C GLY A 238 18.62 -8.36 4.83
N VAL A 239 19.39 -8.30 5.91
CA VAL A 239 19.12 -9.03 7.16
C VAL A 239 18.98 -8.00 8.27
N HIS A 240 17.74 -7.66 8.63
CA HIS A 240 17.46 -6.59 9.58
C HIS A 240 16.22 -6.91 10.42
N ALA A 241 16.18 -6.38 11.65
CA ALA A 241 14.94 -6.30 12.40
C ALA A 241 13.99 -5.27 11.76
N VAL A 242 12.69 -5.33 12.04
CA VAL A 242 11.71 -4.34 11.57
C VAL A 242 11.05 -3.69 12.77
N ALA A 243 11.03 -2.36 12.80
CA ALA A 243 10.26 -1.59 13.77
C ALA A 243 9.02 -1.02 13.07
N GLU A 244 7.85 -1.15 13.72
CA GLU A 244 6.58 -0.66 13.16
C GLU A 244 5.92 0.35 14.08
N LYS A 245 5.31 1.39 13.50
CA LYS A 245 4.47 2.32 14.25
C LYS A 245 3.31 2.79 13.38
N ARG A 246 2.11 2.84 13.97
CA ARG A 246 0.90 3.27 13.28
C ARG A 246 0.44 4.63 13.79
N LEU A 247 0.12 5.52 12.86
CA LEU A 247 -0.54 6.80 13.12
C LEU A 247 -1.99 6.74 12.60
N PHE A 248 -2.88 7.41 13.32
CA PHE A 248 -4.25 7.70 12.90
C PHE A 248 -4.47 9.21 12.88
N ILE A 249 -5.19 9.68 11.87
CA ILE A 249 -5.61 11.07 11.72
C ILE A 249 -7.11 11.06 11.48
N ASP A 250 -7.87 11.73 12.34
CA ASP A 250 -9.30 11.92 12.15
C ASP A 250 -9.53 12.93 11.02
N GLY A 251 -10.46 12.63 10.10
CA GLY A 251 -10.85 13.59 9.07
C GLY A 251 -11.46 14.89 9.64
N ALA A 252 -11.93 14.86 10.88
CA ALA A 252 -12.36 16.06 11.62
C ALA A 252 -11.21 16.99 12.02
N SER A 253 -9.95 16.53 11.96
CA SER A 253 -8.77 17.37 12.25
C SER A 253 -8.40 18.32 11.10
N PHE A 254 -9.05 18.21 9.93
CA PHE A 254 -8.81 19.07 8.78
C PHE A 254 -9.84 20.22 8.70
N PRO A 255 -9.43 21.43 8.25
CA PRO A 255 -10.33 22.59 8.16
C PRO A 255 -11.58 22.34 7.31
N THR A 256 -12.66 23.08 7.61
CA THR A 256 -13.87 23.12 6.78
C THR A 256 -13.83 24.25 5.73
N PRO A 257 -14.37 24.07 4.51
CA PRO A 257 -14.95 22.83 4.00
C PRO A 257 -13.86 21.76 3.93
N ARG A 258 -14.20 20.54 4.37
CA ARG A 258 -13.23 19.44 4.36
C ARG A 258 -12.66 19.31 2.95
N PRO A 259 -11.35 19.02 2.81
CA PRO A 259 -10.75 18.81 1.49
C PRO A 259 -11.60 17.83 0.68
N GLY A 260 -12.23 18.35 -0.38
CA GLY A 260 -13.06 17.62 -1.31
C GLY A 260 -14.46 17.22 -0.81
N SER A 261 -15.51 17.83 -1.36
CA SER A 261 -16.72 17.08 -1.75
C SER A 261 -16.32 15.73 -2.37
N VAL A 262 -17.11 14.68 -2.13
CA VAL A 262 -16.90 13.37 -2.79
C VAL A 262 -16.79 13.50 -4.32
N PHE A 263 -17.41 14.52 -4.90
CA PHE A 263 -17.36 14.81 -6.33
C PHE A 263 -16.06 15.48 -6.83
N TYR A 264 -15.20 15.97 -5.94
CA TYR A 264 -13.86 16.44 -6.32
C TYR A 264 -12.82 15.32 -6.33
N ASP A 265 -13.16 14.11 -5.88
CA ASP A 265 -12.35 12.93 -6.19
C ASP A 265 -12.41 12.70 -7.72
N PRO A 266 -11.28 12.68 -8.44
CA PRO A 266 -11.26 12.43 -9.87
C PRO A 266 -12.03 11.17 -10.29
N ALA A 267 -12.08 10.16 -9.41
CA ALA A 267 -12.81 8.93 -9.67
C ALA A 267 -14.34 9.05 -9.52
N TYR A 268 -14.84 10.16 -8.96
CA TYR A 268 -16.27 10.51 -8.90
C TYR A 268 -16.61 11.81 -9.64
N ALA A 269 -15.66 12.41 -10.36
CA ALA A 269 -15.91 13.62 -11.14
C ALA A 269 -17.06 13.44 -12.15
N THR A 270 -17.20 12.24 -12.72
CA THR A 270 -18.29 11.88 -13.65
C THR A 270 -19.61 11.53 -12.96
N CYS A 271 -19.63 11.47 -11.63
CA CYS A 271 -20.83 11.15 -10.86
C CYS A 271 -21.75 12.36 -10.66
N VAL A 272 -21.27 13.58 -10.92
CA VAL A 272 -22.07 14.80 -10.87
C VAL A 272 -23.20 14.70 -11.90
N GLY A 273 -24.46 14.75 -11.45
CA GLY A 273 -25.64 14.57 -12.30
C GLY A 273 -25.92 13.12 -12.72
N ALA A 274 -25.07 12.15 -12.37
CA ALA A 274 -25.23 10.75 -12.79
C ALA A 274 -26.24 9.95 -11.95
N ALA A 275 -26.58 10.42 -10.74
CA ALA A 275 -27.57 9.76 -9.85
C ALA A 275 -29.02 10.11 -10.17
N GLU A 276 -29.30 10.98 -11.14
CA GLU A 276 -30.62 11.59 -11.29
C GLU A 276 -31.51 10.87 -12.31
N ASN A 277 -31.22 9.61 -12.61
CA ASN A 277 -32.16 8.77 -13.36
C ASN A 277 -33.34 8.40 -12.45
N VAL A 278 -34.26 9.33 -12.33
CA VAL A 278 -35.56 9.16 -11.71
C VAL A 278 -36.46 8.45 -12.70
N LEU A 279 -36.70 7.17 -12.46
CA LEU A 279 -37.52 6.35 -13.34
C LEU A 279 -38.78 5.87 -12.61
N PRO A 280 -39.95 5.84 -13.27
CA PRO A 280 -41.11 5.13 -12.77
C PRO A 280 -40.75 3.68 -12.45
N LEU A 281 -41.36 3.11 -11.41
CA LEU A 281 -40.96 1.83 -10.83
C LEU A 281 -40.79 0.71 -11.89
N SER A 282 -41.71 0.58 -12.83
CA SER A 282 -41.64 -0.45 -13.88
C SER A 282 -40.41 -0.32 -14.79
N ARG A 283 -40.06 0.91 -15.18
CA ARG A 283 -38.85 1.20 -15.99
C ARG A 283 -37.58 1.03 -15.17
N ALA A 284 -37.60 1.47 -13.91
CA ALA A 284 -36.48 1.31 -13.01
C ALA A 284 -36.10 -0.17 -12.80
N LEU A 285 -37.08 -1.03 -12.52
CA LEU A 285 -36.86 -2.47 -12.35
C LEU A 285 -36.28 -3.13 -13.62
N ALA A 286 -36.77 -2.73 -14.81
CA ALA A 286 -36.22 -3.20 -16.08
C ALA A 286 -34.74 -2.80 -16.26
N GLN A 287 -34.37 -1.56 -15.91
CA GLN A 287 -32.99 -1.07 -15.98
C GLN A 287 -32.09 -1.75 -14.93
N LEU A 288 -32.55 -1.91 -13.68
CA LEU A 288 -31.80 -2.60 -12.62
C LEU A 288 -31.47 -4.05 -13.02
N LYS A 289 -32.39 -4.72 -13.72
CA LYS A 289 -32.19 -6.08 -14.23
C LYS A 289 -31.03 -6.21 -15.23
N THR A 290 -30.70 -5.13 -15.95
CA THR A 290 -29.56 -5.12 -16.89
C THR A 290 -28.20 -5.04 -16.19
N GLY A 291 -28.15 -4.59 -14.93
CA GLY A 291 -26.92 -4.34 -14.19
C GLY A 291 -26.16 -3.07 -14.59
N VAL A 292 -26.66 -2.29 -15.57
CA VAL A 292 -26.04 -1.01 -15.99
C VAL A 292 -26.12 0.05 -14.89
N PHE A 293 -27.12 -0.05 -14.02
CA PHE A 293 -27.38 0.90 -12.95
C PHE A 293 -27.57 0.19 -11.61
N THR A 294 -27.24 0.89 -10.53
CA THR A 294 -27.48 0.50 -9.15
C THR A 294 -28.56 1.40 -8.54
N SER A 295 -29.49 0.82 -7.80
CA SER A 295 -30.53 1.54 -7.08
C SER A 295 -29.94 2.41 -5.96
N ILE A 296 -30.44 3.63 -5.78
CA ILE A 296 -29.99 4.56 -4.75
C ILE A 296 -31.07 4.64 -3.65
N GLN A 297 -32.24 5.20 -3.96
CA GLN A 297 -33.34 5.36 -2.99
C GLN A 297 -34.70 5.26 -3.69
N PRO A 298 -35.76 4.85 -2.96
CA PRO A 298 -37.11 4.83 -3.50
C PRO A 298 -37.67 6.25 -3.58
N ILE A 299 -38.56 6.46 -4.54
CA ILE A 299 -39.40 7.64 -4.62
C ILE A 299 -40.79 7.20 -4.19
N VAL A 300 -41.26 7.78 -3.09
CA VAL A 300 -42.54 7.43 -2.50
C VAL A 300 -43.57 8.51 -2.81
N ASP A 301 -44.78 8.08 -3.15
CA ASP A 301 -45.92 8.99 -3.23
C ASP A 301 -46.30 9.45 -1.82
N ARG A 302 -46.49 10.76 -1.64
CA ARG A 302 -46.64 11.37 -0.32
C ARG A 302 -47.96 10.99 0.36
N TYR A 303 -48.96 10.56 -0.38
CA TYR A 303 -50.30 10.28 0.14
C TYR A 303 -50.51 8.78 0.41
N SER A 304 -50.15 7.93 -0.55
CA SER A 304 -50.28 6.48 -0.45
C SER A 304 -49.12 5.82 0.30
N GLY A 305 -47.93 6.43 0.30
CA GLY A 305 -46.70 5.81 0.79
C GLY A 305 -46.11 4.77 -0.16
N ASP A 306 -46.74 4.56 -1.32
CA ASP A 306 -46.29 3.57 -2.30
C ASP A 306 -45.03 4.05 -3.03
N THR A 307 -44.14 3.10 -3.34
CA THR A 307 -42.97 3.39 -4.18
C THR A 307 -43.42 3.59 -5.63
N VAL A 308 -43.35 4.81 -6.13
CA VAL A 308 -43.74 5.19 -7.50
C VAL A 308 -42.55 5.25 -8.47
N GLY A 309 -41.33 5.33 -7.93
CA GLY A 309 -40.12 5.38 -8.74
C GLY A 309 -38.87 5.04 -7.95
N ILE A 310 -37.73 5.01 -8.64
CA ILE A 310 -36.43 4.76 -8.03
C ILE A 310 -35.41 5.74 -8.62
N THR A 311 -34.61 6.34 -7.74
CA THR A 311 -33.39 7.06 -8.10
C THR A 311 -32.27 6.04 -8.31
N MET A 312 -31.53 6.15 -9.41
CA MET A 312 -30.52 5.18 -9.81
C MET A 312 -29.26 5.89 -10.34
N GLY A 313 -28.10 5.26 -10.19
CA GLY A 313 -26.84 5.77 -10.73
C GLY A 313 -25.92 4.65 -11.20
N PRO A 314 -24.85 4.98 -11.95
CA PRO A 314 -23.86 3.99 -12.37
C PRO A 314 -23.24 3.27 -11.16
N PRO A 315 -22.90 1.97 -11.24
CA PRO A 315 -22.29 1.22 -10.14
C PRO A 315 -21.05 1.92 -9.56
N ALA A 316 -20.20 2.50 -10.42
CA ALA A 316 -19.01 3.25 -10.01
C ALA A 316 -19.29 4.42 -9.06
N CYS A 317 -20.50 5.01 -9.09
CA CYS A 317 -20.89 6.14 -8.25
C CYS A 317 -21.62 5.72 -6.97
N VAL A 318 -22.11 4.48 -6.90
CA VAL A 318 -23.01 4.00 -5.84
C VAL A 318 -22.36 2.92 -4.98
N ASP A 319 -21.46 2.12 -5.54
CA ASP A 319 -20.81 0.99 -4.87
C ASP A 319 -19.31 1.25 -4.63
N CYS A 320 -18.97 1.60 -3.38
CA CYS A 320 -17.58 1.88 -3.01
C CYS A 320 -16.67 0.63 -3.10
N ARG A 321 -17.24 -0.58 -3.12
CA ARG A 321 -16.48 -1.84 -3.14
C ARG A 321 -15.78 -2.07 -4.46
N LEU A 322 -16.13 -1.33 -5.50
CA LEU A 322 -15.38 -1.32 -6.77
C LEU A 322 -13.99 -0.69 -6.64
N ARG A 323 -13.75 0.05 -5.54
CA ARG A 323 -12.47 0.74 -5.27
C ARG A 323 -11.85 0.33 -3.93
N GLY A 324 -12.56 -0.41 -3.10
CA GLY A 324 -12.09 -0.79 -1.76
C GLY A 324 -12.92 -1.92 -1.19
N THR A 325 -12.94 -2.03 0.14
CA THR A 325 -13.73 -3.04 0.84
C THR A 325 -14.64 -2.38 1.84
N ASN A 326 -15.86 -2.90 2.00
CA ASN A 326 -16.78 -2.49 3.07
C ASN A 326 -16.49 -3.23 4.39
N ILE A 327 -15.43 -4.04 4.44
CA ILE A 327 -14.95 -4.69 5.66
C ILE A 327 -14.03 -3.72 6.38
N LYS A 328 -14.45 -3.26 7.57
CA LYS A 328 -13.64 -2.41 8.44
C LYS A 328 -12.35 -3.15 8.84
N PRO A 329 -11.15 -2.59 8.62
CA PRO A 329 -9.90 -3.19 9.08
C PRO A 329 -9.91 -3.37 10.60
N SER A 330 -9.34 -4.47 11.09
CA SER A 330 -9.35 -4.79 12.54
C SER A 330 -8.60 -3.79 13.41
N PHE A 331 -7.59 -3.10 12.85
CA PHE A 331 -6.85 -2.05 13.53
C PHE A 331 -7.54 -0.69 13.49
N TRP A 332 -8.62 -0.53 12.71
CA TRP A 332 -9.27 0.77 12.52
C TRP A 332 -10.09 1.15 13.75
N PRO A 333 -9.92 2.37 14.31
CA PRO A 333 -10.57 2.80 15.55
C PRO A 333 -12.10 2.81 15.43
#